data_AF-A0A7V9V245-F1
#
_entry.id   AF-A0A7V9V245-F1
#
_cell.length_a   1.000
_cell.length_b   1.000
_cell.length_c   1.000
_cell.angle_alpha   90.00
_cell.angle_beta   90.00
_cell.angle_gamma   90.00
#
_symmetry.space_group_name_H-M   'P 1'
#
loop_
_entity.id
_entity.type
_entity.pdbx_description
1 polymer ?
#
loop_
_entity_poly.entity_id
_entity_poly.type
_entity_poly.pdbx_seq_one_letter_code
_entity_poly.pdbx_strand_id
1 'polypeptide(L)' 'MKLLDQVSREFSGYNLLESAKRLVDRKPLQCSLYVTDRCNLDCSYCTEYDNTQSHPPLEDLKPWLRKIRELGTM' A
#
# COMPACT_ATOMS: atom_id res chain seq x y z
N MET A 1 19.16 -19.12 7.30
CA MET A 1 19.02 -18.07 6.25
C MET A 1 17.58 -17.56 6.13
N LYS A 2 16.54 -18.40 6.00
CA LYS A 2 15.14 -17.92 5.85
C LYS A 2 14.58 -17.06 7.00
N LEU A 3 15.05 -17.28 8.24
CA LEU A 3 14.55 -16.54 9.41
C LEU A 3 15.10 -15.10 9.49
N LEU A 4 16.37 -14.89 9.12
CA LEU A 4 16.99 -13.56 9.12
C LEU A 4 16.44 -12.68 8.01
N ASP A 5 16.13 -13.26 6.83
CA ASP A 5 15.45 -12.55 5.75
C ASP A 5 14.03 -12.16 6.13
N GLN A 6 13.32 -13.04 6.85
CA GLN A 6 11.97 -12.77 7.34
C GLN A 6 11.97 -11.69 8.44
N VAL A 7 12.92 -11.75 9.39
CA VAL A 7 13.09 -10.73 10.44
C VAL A 7 13.53 -9.38 9.85
N SER A 8 14.42 -9.37 8.86
CA SER A 8 14.81 -8.17 8.10
C SER A 8 13.61 -7.54 7.39
N ARG A 9 12.75 -8.38 6.77
CA ARG A 9 11.54 -7.91 6.08
C ARG A 9 10.45 -7.40 7.04
N GLU A 10 10.39 -7.93 8.26
CA GLU A 10 9.47 -7.42 9.30
C GLU A 10 10.01 -6.16 9.99
N PHE A 11 11.33 -6.07 10.24
CA PHE A 11 11.97 -4.83 10.73
C PHE A 11 11.99 -3.70 9.68
N SER A 12 11.89 -4.05 8.38
CA SER A 12 11.72 -3.08 7.30
C SER A 12 10.46 -2.23 7.45
N GLY A 13 9.42 -2.72 8.13
CA GLY A 13 8.14 -2.00 8.27
C GLY A 13 8.17 -0.83 9.25
N TYR A 14 9.18 -0.76 10.13
CA TYR A 14 9.35 0.34 11.08
C TYR A 14 10.83 0.69 11.20
N ASN A 15 11.42 1.06 10.07
CA ASN A 15 12.79 1.55 10.05
C ASN A 15 12.78 2.94 10.70
N LEU A 16 13.01 3.01 12.01
CA LEU A 16 12.95 4.24 12.84
C LEU A 16 13.73 5.41 12.19
N LEU A 17 14.81 5.08 11.47
CA LEU A 17 15.62 6.01 10.68
C LEU A 17 14.89 6.55 9.45
N GLU A 18 14.15 5.72 8.70
CA GLU A 18 13.30 6.17 7.58
C GLU A 18 12.12 7.00 8.10
N SER A 19 11.54 6.63 9.25
CA SER A 19 10.53 7.44 9.92
C SER A 19 11.07 8.82 10.33
N ALA A 20 12.30 8.88 10.84
CA ALA A 20 12.93 10.15 11.23
C ALA A 20 13.22 11.08 10.03
N LYS A 21 13.49 10.53 8.83
CA LYS A 21 13.65 11.34 7.61
C LYS A 21 12.41 12.18 7.29
N ARG A 22 11.22 11.74 7.70
CA ARG A 22 9.94 12.45 7.54
C ARG A 22 9.83 13.75 8.34
N LEU A 23 10.71 13.97 9.31
CA LEU A 23 10.82 15.27 9.99
C LEU A 23 11.41 16.36 9.09
N VAL A 24 12.12 15.98 8.03
CA VAL A 24 12.83 16.90 7.13
C VAL A 24 12.31 16.82 5.69
N ASP A 25 11.98 15.61 5.19
CA ASP A 25 11.35 15.45 3.89
C ASP A 25 9.81 15.55 3.97
N ARG A 26 9.17 16.01 2.89
CA ARG A 26 7.70 16.17 2.80
C ARG A 26 7.03 15.01 2.08
N LYS A 27 7.67 13.84 2.08
CA LYS A 27 7.15 12.66 1.37
C LYS A 27 5.96 12.07 2.12
N PRO A 28 5.00 11.43 1.42
CA PRO A 28 3.87 10.78 2.06
C PRO A 28 4.33 9.69 3.04
N LEU A 29 3.61 9.57 4.17
CA LEU A 29 3.90 8.56 5.20
C LEU A 29 3.35 7.20 4.78
N GLN A 30 2.11 7.16 4.30
CA GLN A 30 1.39 5.95 3.93
C GLN A 30 0.76 6.13 2.55
N CYS A 31 0.77 5.07 1.74
CA CYS A 31 -0.01 4.96 0.52
C CYS A 31 -0.88 3.70 0.62
N SER A 32 -2.20 3.89 0.52
CA SER A 32 -3.15 2.79 0.47
C SER A 32 -3.53 2.51 -0.97
N LEU A 33 -3.42 1.25 -1.39
CA LEU A 33 -3.87 0.79 -2.70
C LEU A 33 -5.24 0.10 -2.56
N TYR A 34 -6.29 0.76 -3.05
CA TYR A 34 -7.60 0.13 -3.22
C TYR A 34 -7.59 -0.66 -4.53
N VAL A 35 -7.67 -1.99 -4.43
CA VAL A 35 -7.59 -2.89 -5.59
C VAL A 35 -8.94 -2.98 -6.32
N THR A 36 -10.04 -2.78 -5.61
CA THR A 36 -11.37 -2.87 -6.17
C THR A 36 -12.36 -2.03 -5.41
N ASP A 37 -13.30 -1.45 -6.16
CA ASP A 37 -14.46 -0.75 -5.62
C ASP A 37 -15.66 -1.71 -5.49
N ARG A 38 -15.51 -2.98 -5.87
CA ARG A 38 -16.56 -3.98 -5.68
C ARG A 38 -16.65 -4.39 -4.21
N CYS A 39 -17.87 -4.45 -3.70
CA CYS A 39 -18.14 -4.87 -2.34
C CYS A 39 -19.34 -5.82 -2.31
N ASN A 40 -19.28 -6.81 -1.43
CA ASN A 40 -20.37 -7.75 -1.15
C ASN A 40 -21.26 -7.30 0.04
N LEU A 41 -20.99 -6.11 0.59
CA LEU A 41 -21.75 -5.50 1.67
C LEU A 41 -22.52 -4.29 1.14
N ASP A 42 -23.61 -3.95 1.83
CA ASP A 42 -24.41 -2.75 1.57
C ASP A 42 -24.46 -1.88 2.82
N CYS A 43 -23.34 -1.20 3.08
CA CYS A 43 -23.20 -0.33 4.25
C CYS A 43 -23.87 1.01 3.98
N SER A 44 -24.84 1.41 4.81
CA SER A 44 -25.60 2.67 4.64
C SER A 44 -24.75 3.95 4.72
N TYR A 45 -23.52 3.86 5.21
CA TYR A 45 -22.59 4.97 5.37
C TYR A 45 -21.47 4.97 4.31
N CYS A 46 -21.41 3.97 3.44
CA CYS A 46 -20.36 3.84 2.43
C CYS A 46 -20.86 4.38 1.10
N THR A 47 -20.07 5.26 0.48
CA THR A 47 -20.35 5.83 -0.85
C THR A 47 -19.29 5.49 -1.89
N GLU A 48 -18.30 4.69 -1.49
CA GLU A 48 -17.10 4.40 -2.29
C GLU A 48 -17.24 3.15 -3.15
N TYR A 49 -18.22 2.28 -2.90
CA TYR A 49 -18.35 1.04 -3.64
C TYR A 49 -19.04 1.25 -4.99
N ASP A 50 -18.51 0.60 -6.03
CA ASP A 50 -19.09 0.54 -7.36
C ASP A 50 -18.94 -0.88 -7.94
N ASN A 51 -20.06 -1.62 -7.94
CA ASN A 51 -20.11 -2.99 -8.42
C ASN A 51 -20.17 -3.08 -9.96
N THR A 52 -20.31 -1.97 -10.69
CA THR A 52 -20.33 -1.96 -12.16
C THR A 52 -18.92 -2.08 -12.74
N GLN A 53 -17.90 -1.59 -12.03
CA GLN A 53 -16.51 -1.62 -12.47
C GLN A 53 -15.92 -3.03 -12.42
N SER A 54 -15.06 -3.39 -13.38
CA SER A 54 -14.32 -4.66 -13.35
C SER A 54 -13.09 -4.57 -12.45
N HIS A 55 -12.67 -5.71 -11.90
CA HIS A 55 -11.38 -5.79 -11.22
C HIS A 55 -10.23 -5.47 -12.19
N PRO A 56 -9.19 -4.74 -11.75
CA PRO A 56 -8.02 -4.51 -12.57
C PRO A 56 -7.25 -5.81 -12.81
N PRO A 57 -6.60 -5.97 -13.96
CA PRO A 57 -5.87 -7.17 -14.27
C PRO A 57 -4.51 -7.19 -13.53
N LEU A 58 -3.93 -8.38 -13.38
CA LEU A 58 -2.75 -8.58 -12.53
C LEU A 58 -1.49 -7.90 -13.10
N GLU A 59 -1.40 -7.79 -14.42
CA GLU A 59 -0.34 -7.08 -15.13
C GLU A 59 -0.23 -5.60 -14.73
N ASP A 60 -1.35 -4.97 -14.37
CA ASP A 60 -1.42 -3.57 -13.96
C ASP A 60 -1.08 -3.38 -12.48
N LEU A 61 -1.37 -4.37 -11.63
CA LEU A 61 -1.02 -4.32 -10.21
C LEU A 61 0.50 -4.23 -9.98
N LYS A 62 1.29 -4.94 -10.79
CA LYS A 62 2.76 -4.95 -10.67
C LYS A 62 3.41 -3.57 -10.83
N PRO A 63 3.14 -2.78 -11.90
CA PRO A 63 3.65 -1.43 -12.02
C PRO A 63 3.14 -0.49 -10.93
N TRP A 64 1.89 -0.63 -10.46
CA TRP A 64 1.40 0.20 -9.35
C TRP A 64 2.19 -0.04 -8.07
N LEU A 65 2.46 -1.30 -7.71
CA LEU A 65 3.30 -1.63 -6.56
C LEU A 65 4.74 -1.10 -6.71
N ARG A 66 5.32 -1.17 -7.92
CA ARG A 66 6.62 -0.55 -8.19
C ARG A 66 6.56 0.96 -7.98
N LYS A 67 5.48 1.62 -8.42
CA LYS A 67 5.32 3.05 -8.24
C LYS A 67 5.18 3.45 -6.78
N ILE A 68 4.41 2.69 -5.99
CA ILE A 68 4.28 2.88 -4.54
C ILE A 68 5.66 2.76 -3.86
N ARG A 69 6.46 1.77 -4.27
CA ARG A 69 7.84 1.64 -3.78
C ARG A 69 8.73 2.84 -4.14
N GLU A 70 8.60 3.39 -5.35
CA GLU A 70 9.33 4.60 -5.77
C GLU A 70 8.93 5.84 -4.96
N LEU A 71 7.66 5.95 -4.53
CA LEU A 71 7.21 7.05 -3.67
C LEU A 71 7.96 7.07 -2.34
N GLY A 72 8.49 5.92 -1.91
CA GLY A 72 9.25 5.78 -0.67
C GLY A 72 8.41 6.12 0.54
N THR A 73 7.12 5.75 0.50
CA THR A 73 6.26 5.69 1.69
C THR A 73 6.80 4.65 2.65
N MET A 74 6.50 4.81 3.95
CA MET A 74 6.85 3.79 4.94
C MET A 74 6.10 2.48 4.69
#